data_AF-A0A134A341-F1
#
_entry.id   AF-A0A134A341-F1
#
_cell.length_a   1.000
_cell.length_b   1.000
_cell.length_c   1.000
_cell.angle_alpha   90.00
_cell.angle_beta   90.00
_cell.angle_gamma   90.00
#
_symmetry.space_group_name_H-M   'P 1'
#
loop_
_entity.id
_entity.type
_entity.pdbx_description
1 polymer ?
#
loop_
_entity_poly.entity_id
_entity_poly.type
_entity_poly.pdbx_seq_one_letter_code
_entity_poly.pdbx_strand_id
1 'polypeptide(L)'
;MGVPIAALFGLAVGAVGAIPGALLFEGVHRWGKKPDMALGVAGVLLSFGTMSCAIAVAYLVDRENVFSFGVSVVATFLAIWTAESVRAWHAANPRDGQGG
;
A
#
# COMPACT_ATOMS: atom_id res chain seq x y z
N MET A 1 24.65 1.43 2.41
CA MET A 1 24.24 1.80 1.03
C MET A 1 24.26 3.32 0.90
N GLY A 2 24.23 3.88 -0.31
CA GLY A 2 23.95 5.31 -0.44
C GLY A 2 22.47 5.61 -0.16
N VAL A 3 22.17 6.78 0.40
CA VAL A 3 20.80 7.30 0.62
C VAL A 3 19.84 7.07 -0.56
N PRO A 4 20.20 7.35 -1.84
CA PRO A 4 19.29 7.12 -2.96
C PRO A 4 18.96 5.64 -3.20
N ILE A 5 19.91 4.73 -2.94
CA ILE A 5 19.70 3.29 -3.10
C ILE A 5 18.75 2.78 -2.02
N ALA A 6 18.93 3.22 -0.77
CA ALA A 6 18.01 2.89 0.33
C ALA A 6 16.59 3.40 0.05
N ALA A 7 16.45 4.59 -0.52
CA ALA A 7 15.15 5.12 -0.91
C ALA A 7 14.47 4.25 -1.97
N LEU A 8 15.19 3.83 -3.03
CA LEU A 8 14.68 2.94 -4.09
C LEU A 8 14.19 1.59 -3.54
N PHE A 9 14.96 0.98 -2.64
CA PHE A 9 14.52 -0.25 -1.97
C PHE A 9 13.25 -0.02 -1.15
N GLY A 10 13.16 1.11 -0.45
CA GLY A 10 11.96 1.44 0.29
C GLY A 10 10.75 1.70 -0.60
N LEU A 11 10.92 2.28 -1.80
CA LEU A 11 9.85 2.36 -2.80
C LEU A 11 9.34 0.95 -3.17
N ALA A 12 10.26 0.03 -3.47
CA ALA A 12 9.89 -1.34 -3.85
C ALA A 12 9.14 -2.08 -2.72
N VAL A 13 9.64 -1.96 -1.48
CA VAL A 13 9.00 -2.57 -0.30
C VAL A 13 7.64 -1.94 -0.01
N GLY A 14 7.52 -0.62 -0.10
CA GLY A 14 6.23 0.07 0.06
C GLY A 14 5.20 -0.34 -0.98
N ALA A 15 5.63 -0.57 -2.23
CA ALA A 15 4.77 -1.09 -3.28
C ALA A 15 4.31 -2.53 -3.00
N VAL A 16 5.22 -3.41 -2.57
CA VAL A 16 4.87 -4.79 -2.15
C VAL A 16 3.91 -4.78 -0.96
N GLY A 17 4.17 -3.90 0.01
CA GLY A 17 3.30 -3.70 1.18
C GLY A 17 1.89 -3.29 0.79
N ALA A 18 1.68 -2.65 -0.36
CA ALA A 18 0.34 -2.25 -0.82
C ALA A 18 -0.43 -3.36 -1.56
N ILE A 19 0.21 -4.47 -1.94
CA ILE A 19 -0.41 -5.57 -2.70
C ILE A 19 -1.66 -6.15 -2.02
N PRO A 20 -1.66 -6.45 -0.69
CA PRO A 20 -2.84 -6.97 -0.02
C PRO A 20 -4.05 -6.04 -0.17
N GLY A 21 -3.84 -4.73 -0.09
CA GLY A 21 -4.88 -3.71 -0.33
C GLY A 21 -5.42 -3.72 -1.74
N ALA A 22 -4.52 -3.70 -2.73
CA ALA A 22 -4.89 -3.67 -4.14
C ALA A 22 -5.72 -4.90 -4.56
N LEU A 23 -5.37 -6.09 -4.07
CA LEU A 23 -6.10 -7.33 -4.37
C LEU A 23 -7.52 -7.33 -3.80
N LEU A 24 -7.76 -6.67 -2.67
CA LEU A 24 -9.10 -6.54 -2.10
C LEU A 24 -10.00 -5.68 -2.99
N PHE A 25 -9.49 -4.56 -3.50
CA PHE A 25 -10.22 -3.70 -4.42
C PHE A 25 -10.44 -4.37 -5.78
N GLU A 26 -9.45 -5.09 -6.30
CA GLU A 26 -9.59 -5.88 -7.52
C GLU A 26 -10.65 -6.99 -7.36
N GLY A 27 -10.70 -7.66 -6.21
CA GLY A 27 -11.70 -8.70 -5.93
C GLY A 27 -13.13 -8.15 -5.86
N VAL A 28 -13.32 -6.95 -5.32
CA VAL A 28 -14.61 -6.24 -5.35
C VAL A 28 -14.96 -5.85 -6.79
N HIS A 29 -14.01 -5.30 -7.55
CA HIS A 29 -14.26 -4.76 -8.88
C HIS A 29 -14.44 -5.84 -9.97
N ARG A 30 -13.59 -6.88 -10.01
CA ARG A 30 -13.66 -7.93 -11.05
C ARG A 30 -14.67 -9.04 -10.74
N TRP A 31 -14.89 -9.35 -9.47
CA TRP A 31 -15.69 -10.52 -9.09
C TRP A 31 -17.02 -10.16 -8.41
N GLY A 32 -17.36 -8.87 -8.32
CA GLY A 32 -18.60 -8.42 -7.69
C GLY A 32 -18.73 -8.82 -6.23
N LYS A 33 -17.60 -9.12 -5.56
CA LYS A 33 -17.60 -9.46 -4.13
C LYS A 33 -18.02 -8.24 -3.33
N LYS A 34 -18.90 -8.44 -2.34
CA LYS A 34 -19.24 -7.38 -1.40
C LYS A 34 -17.98 -6.95 -0.64
N PRO A 35 -17.74 -5.64 -0.48
CA PRO A 35 -16.65 -5.16 0.33
C PRO A 35 -16.82 -5.67 1.77
N ASP A 36 -15.82 -6.39 2.27
CA ASP A 36 -15.77 -6.90 3.64
C ASP A 36 -14.75 -6.09 4.44
N MET A 37 -15.24 -5.38 5.46
CA MET A 37 -14.39 -4.59 6.36
C MET A 37 -13.34 -5.45 7.06
N ALA A 38 -13.66 -6.70 7.42
CA ALA A 38 -12.70 -7.57 8.12
C ALA A 38 -11.50 -7.89 7.21
N LEU A 39 -11.76 -8.16 5.94
CA LEU A 39 -10.72 -8.35 4.92
C LEU A 39 -9.92 -7.06 4.67
N GLY A 40 -10.59 -5.91 4.63
CA GLY A 40 -9.94 -4.58 4.57
C GLY A 40 -8.96 -4.34 5.72
N VAL A 41 -9.43 -4.55 6.95
CA VAL A 41 -8.61 -4.42 8.17
C VAL A 41 -7.46 -5.43 8.18
N ALA A 42 -7.72 -6.69 7.80
CA ALA A 42 -6.69 -7.72 7.71
C ALA A 42 -5.61 -7.36 6.67
N GLY A 43 -6.00 -6.80 5.53
CA GLY A 43 -5.09 -6.30 4.51
C GLY A 43 -4.18 -5.19 5.05
N VAL A 44 -4.75 -4.19 5.73
CA VAL A 44 -3.97 -3.10 6.34
C VAL A 44 -3.02 -3.62 7.42
N LEU A 45 -3.46 -4.54 8.28
CA LEU A 45 -2.62 -5.13 9.32
C LEU A 45 -1.46 -5.95 8.73
N LEU A 46 -1.72 -6.70 7.66
CA LEU A 46 -0.69 -7.48 6.96
C LEU A 46 0.34 -6.56 6.28
N SER A 47 -0.12 -5.48 5.64
CA SER A 47 0.73 -4.44 5.06
C SER A 47 1.61 -3.77 6.13
N PHE A 48 0.99 -3.37 7.25
CA PHE A 48 1.69 -2.77 8.38
C PHE A 48 2.76 -3.71 8.95
N GLY A 49 2.40 -4.95 9.26
CA GLY A 49 3.34 -5.94 9.78
C GLY A 49 4.51 -6.21 8.83
N THR A 50 4.24 -6.28 7.52
CA THR A 50 5.28 -6.47 6.49
C THR A 50 6.24 -5.28 6.46
N MET A 51 5.71 -4.06 6.44
CA MET A 51 6.52 -2.84 6.43
C MET A 51 7.32 -2.68 7.73
N SER A 52 6.73 -2.97 8.89
CA SER A 52 7.42 -2.94 10.18
C SER A 52 8.56 -3.96 10.23
N CYS A 53 8.34 -5.18 9.73
CA CYS A 53 9.37 -6.21 9.63
C CYS A 53 10.52 -5.75 8.72
N ALA A 54 10.20 -5.20 7.54
CA ALA A 54 11.20 -4.70 6.60
C ALA A 54 12.02 -3.54 7.18
N ILE A 55 11.38 -2.60 7.89
CA ILE A 55 12.07 -1.49 8.57
C ILE A 55 12.95 -2.02 9.72
N ALA A 56 12.48 -3.00 10.48
CA ALA A 56 13.27 -3.63 11.54
C ALA A 56 14.51 -4.33 10.96
N VAL A 57 14.38 -5.07 9.86
CA VAL A 57 15.51 -5.68 9.16
C VAL A 57 16.48 -4.61 8.64
N ALA A 58 15.96 -3.56 8.00
CA ALA A 58 16.80 -2.44 7.53
C ALA A 58 17.57 -1.77 8.68
N TYR A 59 16.95 -1.61 9.84
CA TYR A 59 17.61 -1.07 11.03
C TYR A 59 18.77 -1.94 11.52
N LEU A 60 18.65 -3.27 11.42
CA LEU A 60 19.69 -4.22 11.81
C LEU A 60 20.85 -4.28 10.80
N VAL A 61 20.57 -4.02 9.52
CA VAL A 61 21.55 -4.16 8.42
C VAL A 61 22.24 -2.84 8.07
N ASP A 62 21.51 -1.73 8.02
CA ASP A 62 22.01 -0.42 7.55
C ASP A 62 21.35 0.73 8.31
N ARG A 63 21.79 0.91 9.56
CA ARG A 63 21.23 1.88 10.49
C ARG A 63 21.35 3.33 10.02
N GLU A 64 22.39 3.65 9.25
CA GLU A 64 22.65 5.01 8.76
C GLU A 64 21.60 5.46 7.75
N ASN A 65 21.04 4.52 6.97
CA ASN A 65 20.09 4.82 5.90
C ASN A 65 18.64 4.41 6.21
N VAL A 66 18.39 3.86 7.40
CA VAL A 66 17.07 3.35 7.81
C VAL A 66 15.96 4.41 7.74
N PHE A 67 16.29 5.67 8.05
CA PHE A 67 15.31 6.76 8.02
C PHE A 67 14.82 7.02 6.60
N SER A 68 15.75 7.17 5.64
CA SER A 68 15.41 7.37 4.23
C SER A 68 14.66 6.19 3.63
N PHE A 69 15.04 4.96 3.99
CA PHE A 69 14.31 3.75 3.62
C PHE A 69 12.89 3.75 4.20
N GLY A 70 12.74 3.96 5.52
CA GLY A 70 11.45 3.91 6.19
C GLY A 70 10.48 4.97 5.69
N VAL A 71 10.95 6.20 5.45
CA VAL A 71 10.15 7.28 4.88
C VAL A 71 9.67 6.92 3.48
N SER A 72 10.53 6.38 2.62
CA SER A 72 10.11 6.02 1.25
C SER A 72 9.15 4.82 1.23
N VAL A 73 9.32 3.84 2.13
CA VAL A 73 8.37 2.74 2.35
C VAL A 73 6.98 3.29 2.70
N VAL A 74 6.89 4.14 3.73
CA VAL A 74 5.62 4.70 4.21
C VAL A 74 4.99 5.62 3.18
N ALA A 75 5.76 6.51 2.56
CA ALA A 75 5.26 7.43 1.55
C ALA A 75 4.69 6.68 0.33
N THR A 76 5.37 5.63 -0.13
CA THR A 76 4.92 4.83 -1.27
C THR A 76 3.65 4.06 -0.95
N PHE A 77 3.60 3.42 0.22
CA PHE A 77 2.42 2.71 0.67
C PHE A 77 1.20 3.64 0.73
N LEU A 78 1.35 4.81 1.36
CA LEU A 78 0.27 5.79 1.48
C LEU A 78 -0.18 6.32 0.11
N ALA A 79 0.76 6.57 -0.81
CA ALA A 79 0.43 7.04 -2.15
C ALA A 79 -0.42 6.03 -2.93
N ILE A 80 0.00 4.76 -2.93
CA ILE A 80 -0.74 3.67 -3.60
C ILE A 80 -2.10 3.48 -2.93
N TRP A 81 -2.12 3.42 -1.59
CA TRP A 81 -3.36 3.23 -0.85
C TRP A 81 -4.38 4.35 -1.09
N THR A 82 -3.90 5.59 -1.13
CA THR A 82 -4.75 6.76 -1.42
C THR A 82 -5.32 6.68 -2.84
N ALA A 83 -4.48 6.34 -3.83
CA ALA A 83 -4.92 6.20 -5.21
C ALA A 83 -6.00 5.11 -5.35
N GLU A 84 -5.80 3.93 -4.75
CA GLU A 84 -6.78 2.85 -4.76
C GLU A 84 -8.08 3.23 -4.02
N SER A 85 -7.97 3.93 -2.89
CA SER A 85 -9.14 4.39 -2.14
C SER A 85 -10.00 5.37 -2.95
N VAL A 86 -9.35 6.31 -3.66
CA VAL A 86 -10.05 7.26 -4.55
C VAL A 86 -10.68 6.54 -5.74
N ARG A 87 -9.99 5.57 -6.34
CA ARG A 87 -10.54 4.73 -7.42
C ARG A 87 -11.77 3.95 -6.95
N ALA A 88 -11.70 3.34 -5.78
CA ALA A 88 -12.80 2.58 -5.19
C ALA A 88 -14.00 3.47 -4.87
N TRP A 89 -13.77 4.67 -4.34
CA TRP A 89 -14.82 5.67 -4.11
C TRP A 89 -15.53 6.06 -5.40
N HIS A 90 -14.79 6.37 -6.46
CA HIS A 90 -15.39 6.70 -7.76
C HIS A 90 -16.19 5.56 -8.37
N ALA A 91 -15.74 4.32 -8.20
CA ALA A 91 -16.49 3.14 -8.66
C ALA A 91 -17.78 2.92 -7.86
N ALA A 92 -17.77 3.21 -6.56
CA ALA A 92 -18.95 3.09 -5.69
C ALA A 92 -19.95 4.25 -5.86
N ASN A 93 -19.48 5.42 -6.30
CA ASN A 93 -20.26 6.63 -6.51
C ASN A 93 -20.15 7.12 -7.97
N PRO A 94 -20.79 6.44 -8.94
CA PRO A 94 -20.90 6.94 -10.30
C PRO A 94 -21.49 8.35 -10.28
N ARG A 95 -20.92 9.28 -11.05
CA ARG A 95 -21.55 10.59 -11.25
C ARG A 95 -22.85 10.37 -12.03
N ASP A 96 -23.97 10.82 -11.48
CA ASP A 96 -25.26 10.84 -12.17
C ASP A 96 -25.09 11.53 -13.53
N GLY A 97 -25.14 10.77 -14.63
CA GLY A 97 -25.01 11.30 -16.00
C GLY A 97 -24.18 10.50 -17.02
N GLN A 98 -23.57 9.37 -16.67
CA GLN A 98 -22.96 8.44 -17.66
C GLN A 98 -23.75 7.13 -17.82
N GLY A 99 -25.07 7.24 -17.88
CA GLY A 99 -25.98 6.15 -18.20
C GLY A 99 -27.14 6.69 -19.04
N GLY A 100 -26.88 6.89 -20.32
CA GLY A 100 -27.82 7.32 -21.35
C GLY A 100 -27.18 7.18 -22.72
#